data_AF-A0A7Y4T905-F1
#
_entry.id   AF-A0A7Y4T905-F1
#
_cell.length_a   1.000
_cell.length_b   1.000
_cell.length_c   1.000
_cell.angle_alpha   90.00
_cell.angle_beta   90.00
_cell.angle_gamma   90.00
#
_symmetry.space_group_name_H-M   'P 1'
#
loop_
_entity.id
_entity.type
_entity.pdbx_description
1 polymer ?
#
loop_
_entity_poly.entity_id
_entity_poly.type
_entity_poly.pdbx_seq_one_letter_code
_entity_poly.pdbx_strand_id
1 'polypeptide(L)'
;MDFVFAKGLEAKTLLQGDLLIRNDALKSVLSEAHQYYADAPSYTHFVVVTQSCDLVRRGKKPPKALYITIAAVRSFDIVLRRTLAKFEHEFEARRVGLFDAKQRQEAERFLERMLNNEEKGYFFFRKDSHPSIKEDLCAFLSLSVALRPDHYDALLSAKVAQLDGVFAAKLGSIVAELYSRIATPDINETLAAPEQYKASFYEEKLGSADRWVSTTRWAHARGVLKQDFRGRLQDVGPDEAAATTSGTQDDMGFLADRAAELAKNYLYEALAQKVVLERITGEVQASGEDLPVRLGALFNELAPGLLGREELKNILMNDARLRRIAKGMP
;
A
#
# COMPACT_ATOMS: atom_id res chain seq x y z
N MET A 1 8.37 24.56 -9.32
CA MET A 1 9.54 24.85 -8.48
C MET A 1 10.45 23.65 -8.59
N ASP A 2 11.55 23.79 -9.33
CA ASP A 2 12.56 22.73 -9.48
C ASP A 2 13.48 22.81 -8.27
N PHE A 3 13.20 22.01 -7.24
CA PHE A 3 14.00 22.03 -6.02
C PHE A 3 15.03 20.90 -5.97
N VAL A 4 14.81 19.80 -6.71
CA VAL A 4 15.65 18.59 -6.64
C VAL A 4 16.75 18.59 -7.71
N PHE A 5 16.49 19.16 -8.89
CA PHE A 5 17.42 19.13 -10.03
C PHE A 5 18.31 20.37 -10.07
N ALA A 6 19.54 20.19 -10.56
CA ALA A 6 20.44 21.28 -10.84
C ALA A 6 19.92 22.14 -12.00
N LYS A 7 20.24 23.45 -11.98
CA LYS A 7 19.83 24.39 -13.04
C LYS A 7 20.47 24.11 -14.42
N GLY A 8 21.50 23.28 -14.46
CA GLY A 8 22.24 22.93 -15.68
C GLY A 8 22.56 21.45 -15.73
N LEU A 9 22.82 20.96 -16.94
CA LEU A 9 23.11 19.55 -17.20
C LEU A 9 24.58 19.38 -17.58
N GLU A 10 25.33 18.58 -16.82
CA GLU A 10 26.67 18.15 -17.23
C GLU A 10 26.56 17.06 -18.29
N ALA A 11 26.80 17.42 -19.55
CA ALA A 11 26.52 16.55 -20.70
C ALA A 11 27.63 15.51 -20.99
N LYS A 12 28.83 15.65 -20.40
CA LYS A 12 29.99 14.81 -20.76
C LYS A 12 30.25 13.66 -19.81
N THR A 13 29.64 13.70 -18.63
CA THR A 13 29.92 12.75 -17.54
C THR A 13 28.62 12.33 -16.87
N LEU A 14 28.55 11.03 -16.56
CA LEU A 14 27.52 10.48 -15.67
C LEU A 14 27.87 10.77 -14.21
N LEU A 15 26.86 11.18 -13.45
CA LEU A 15 26.93 11.51 -12.04
C LEU A 15 25.84 10.74 -11.28
N GLN A 16 26.08 10.49 -9.99
CA GLN A 16 25.06 9.96 -9.10
C GLN A 16 23.85 10.91 -9.08
N GLY A 17 22.65 10.36 -9.24
CA GLY A 17 21.43 11.13 -9.35
C GLY A 17 21.11 11.59 -10.78
N ASP A 18 21.90 11.24 -11.80
CA ASP A 18 21.49 11.49 -13.17
C ASP A 18 20.20 10.73 -13.48
N LEU A 19 19.18 11.45 -13.98
CA LEU A 19 17.92 10.88 -14.42
C LEU A 19 18.03 10.56 -15.91
N LEU A 20 17.76 9.31 -16.24
CA LEU A 20 17.85 8.74 -17.57
C LEU A 20 16.44 8.47 -18.09
N ILE A 21 16.11 8.94 -19.29
CA ILE A 21 14.88 8.55 -19.98
C ILE A 21 15.09 7.20 -20.67
N ARG A 22 14.06 6.37 -20.71
CA ARG A 22 14.11 5.13 -21.47
C ARG A 22 13.98 5.38 -22.97
N ASN A 23 15.10 5.72 -23.60
CA ASN A 23 15.24 5.77 -25.06
C ASN A 23 15.65 4.40 -25.63
N ASP A 24 15.78 4.29 -26.95
CA ASP A 24 16.13 3.03 -27.64
C ASP A 24 17.52 2.52 -27.26
N ALA A 25 18.50 3.42 -27.08
CA ALA A 25 19.85 3.06 -26.68
C ALA A 25 19.87 2.40 -25.29
N LEU A 26 19.20 3.01 -24.30
CA LEU A 26 19.07 2.45 -22.96
C LEU A 26 18.25 1.16 -22.97
N LYS A 27 17.18 1.09 -23.77
CA LYS A 27 16.38 -0.12 -23.90
C LYS A 27 17.21 -1.30 -24.47
N SER A 28 18.07 -1.05 -25.45
CA SER A 28 18.98 -2.06 -26.00
C SER A 28 19.90 -2.62 -24.91
N VAL A 29 20.56 -1.72 -24.17
CA VAL A 29 21.43 -2.09 -23.05
C VAL A 29 20.69 -2.88 -21.96
N LEU A 30 19.48 -2.43 -21.61
CA LEU A 30 18.65 -3.13 -20.63
C LEU A 30 18.23 -4.52 -21.13
N SER A 31 18.05 -4.72 -22.44
CA SER A 31 17.68 -6.03 -23.01
C SER A 31 18.82 -7.04 -22.88
N GLU A 32 20.07 -6.58 -23.04
CA GLU A 32 21.25 -7.42 -22.86
C GLU A 32 21.44 -7.89 -21.40
N ALA A 33 21.15 -7.01 -20.43
CA ALA A 33 21.38 -7.30 -19.03
C ALA A 33 20.16 -7.92 -18.34
N HIS A 34 18.97 -7.36 -18.54
CA HIS A 34 17.73 -7.74 -17.87
C HIS A 34 16.47 -7.42 -18.71
N GLN A 35 16.09 -8.35 -19.59
CA GLN A 35 14.94 -8.24 -20.51
C GLN A 35 13.65 -7.71 -19.85
N TYR A 36 13.36 -8.09 -18.60
CA TYR A 36 12.18 -7.60 -17.87
C TYR A 36 12.09 -6.06 -17.78
N TYR A 37 13.20 -5.37 -17.52
CA TYR A 37 13.23 -3.90 -17.46
C TYR A 37 13.11 -3.27 -18.85
N ALA A 38 13.61 -3.96 -19.87
CA ALA A 38 13.53 -3.54 -21.26
C ALA A 38 12.13 -3.70 -21.88
N ASP A 39 11.32 -4.63 -21.36
CA ASP A 39 9.97 -4.90 -21.87
C ASP A 39 8.89 -4.14 -21.10
N ALA A 40 9.00 -4.07 -19.77
CA ALA A 40 7.91 -3.54 -18.95
C ALA A 40 7.72 -2.01 -19.14
N PRO A 41 6.64 -1.54 -19.78
CA PRO A 41 6.47 -0.13 -20.15
C PRO A 41 6.34 0.81 -18.95
N SER A 42 6.04 0.29 -17.76
CA SER A 42 5.94 1.06 -16.52
C SER A 42 7.24 1.70 -16.06
N TYR A 43 8.39 1.25 -16.57
CA TYR A 43 9.69 1.87 -16.31
C TYR A 43 9.95 2.96 -17.35
N THR A 44 9.59 4.19 -17.01
CA THR A 44 9.73 5.33 -17.92
C THR A 44 11.10 5.98 -17.82
N HIS A 45 11.71 5.91 -16.63
CA HIS A 45 13.01 6.51 -16.34
C HIS A 45 13.86 5.56 -15.48
N PHE A 46 15.13 5.91 -15.34
CA PHE A 46 16.08 5.29 -14.43
C PHE A 46 16.90 6.38 -13.75
N VAL A 47 17.40 6.12 -12.55
CA VAL A 47 18.32 7.05 -11.86
C VAL A 47 19.66 6.37 -11.62
N VAL A 48 20.76 7.08 -11.89
CA VAL A 48 22.11 6.57 -11.63
C VAL A 48 22.37 6.54 -10.13
N VAL A 49 22.73 5.37 -9.61
CA VAL A 49 22.98 5.13 -8.19
C VAL A 49 24.47 5.04 -7.88
N THR A 50 25.30 4.59 -8.83
CA THR A 50 26.76 4.56 -8.65
C THR A 50 27.32 5.94 -8.29
N GLN A 51 28.27 5.98 -7.35
CA GLN A 51 28.89 7.21 -6.88
C GLN A 51 29.61 7.96 -8.00
N SER A 52 29.44 9.29 -8.04
CA SER A 52 30.01 10.15 -9.09
C SER A 52 31.53 10.01 -9.22
N CYS A 53 32.25 9.86 -8.11
CA CYS A 53 33.72 9.75 -8.11
C CYS A 53 34.24 8.51 -8.87
N ASP A 54 33.46 7.44 -8.93
CA ASP A 54 33.80 6.23 -9.69
C ASP A 54 33.35 6.30 -11.16
N LEU A 55 32.47 7.25 -11.52
CA LEU A 55 31.93 7.45 -12.88
C LEU A 55 32.73 8.45 -13.74
N VAL A 56 33.66 9.19 -13.15
CA VAL A 56 34.49 10.16 -13.89
C VAL A 56 35.43 9.44 -14.86
N ARG A 57 35.37 9.80 -16.15
CA ARG A 57 36.33 9.36 -17.17
C ARG A 57 37.59 10.23 -17.14
N ARG A 58 38.78 9.62 -17.16
CA ARG A 58 40.07 10.33 -17.25
C ARG A 58 40.67 10.15 -18.64
N GLY A 59 40.40 11.09 -19.54
CA GLY A 59 40.78 11.00 -20.95
C GLY A 59 39.97 9.94 -21.68
N LYS A 60 40.63 9.03 -22.40
CA LYS A 60 39.99 7.91 -23.14
C LYS A 60 39.78 6.65 -22.29
N LYS A 61 40.14 6.67 -21.01
CA LYS A 61 40.00 5.51 -20.12
C LYS A 61 38.54 5.35 -19.66
N PRO A 62 38.05 4.11 -19.51
CA PRO A 62 36.75 3.86 -18.92
C PRO A 62 36.67 4.43 -17.48
N PRO A 63 35.46 4.63 -16.94
CA PRO A 63 35.29 4.97 -15.53
C PRO A 63 35.92 3.90 -14.62
N LYS A 64 36.21 4.28 -13.37
CA LYS A 64 36.79 3.36 -12.37
C LYS A 64 35.78 2.29 -11.93
N ALA A 65 34.49 2.63 -11.93
CA ALA A 65 33.41 1.72 -11.58
C ALA A 65 33.45 0.47 -12.47
N LEU A 66 33.49 -0.71 -11.85
CA LEU A 66 33.32 -1.99 -12.56
C LEU A 66 31.90 -2.19 -13.07
N TYR A 67 30.92 -1.60 -12.37
CA TYR A 67 29.52 -1.61 -12.75
C TYR A 67 28.88 -0.25 -12.50
N ILE A 68 27.99 0.13 -13.41
CA ILE A 68 27.14 1.32 -13.32
C ILE A 68 25.76 0.85 -12.90
N THR A 69 25.40 1.08 -11.65
CA THR A 69 24.12 0.71 -11.08
C THR A 69 23.11 1.82 -11.35
N ILE A 70 21.98 1.46 -11.93
CA ILE A 70 20.83 2.34 -12.11
C ILE A 70 19.61 1.75 -11.40
N ALA A 71 18.78 2.58 -10.78
CA ALA A 71 17.52 2.17 -10.16
C ALA A 71 16.33 2.51 -11.05
N ALA A 72 15.36 1.62 -11.09
CA ALA A 72 14.18 1.78 -11.92
C ALA A 72 13.22 2.84 -11.35
N VAL A 73 12.72 3.73 -12.20
CA VAL A 73 11.79 4.80 -11.84
C VAL A 73 10.43 4.53 -12.46
N ARG A 74 9.37 4.60 -11.64
CA ARG A 74 7.97 4.41 -12.07
C ARG A 74 7.06 5.48 -11.49
N SER A 75 5.80 5.48 -11.91
CA SER A 75 4.74 6.33 -11.32
C SER A 75 4.65 6.14 -9.80
N PHE A 76 4.59 7.25 -9.08
CA PHE A 76 4.44 7.30 -7.63
C PHE A 76 3.12 6.66 -7.16
N ASP A 77 2.08 6.71 -7.98
CA ASP A 77 0.77 6.10 -7.69
C ASP A 77 0.85 4.61 -7.37
N ILE A 78 1.86 3.92 -7.89
CA ILE A 78 2.11 2.50 -7.56
C ILE A 78 2.55 2.36 -6.10
N VAL A 79 3.43 3.25 -5.64
CA VAL A 79 3.90 3.26 -4.24
C VAL A 79 2.75 3.66 -3.33
N LEU A 80 2.04 4.74 -3.67
CA LEU A 80 0.92 5.23 -2.87
C LEU A 80 -0.17 4.17 -2.69
N ARG A 81 -0.60 3.52 -3.79
CA ARG A 81 -1.61 2.44 -3.71
C ARG A 81 -1.14 1.27 -2.86
N ARG A 82 0.13 0.87 -2.96
CA ARG A 82 0.71 -0.20 -2.11
C ARG A 82 0.76 0.20 -0.64
N THR A 83 1.01 1.46 -0.34
CA THR A 83 0.98 1.97 1.04
C THR A 83 -0.43 1.99 1.57
N LEU A 84 -1.40 2.55 0.83
CA LEU A 84 -2.81 2.60 1.23
C LEU A 84 -3.41 1.20 1.40
N ALA A 85 -3.01 0.24 0.56
CA ALA A 85 -3.44 -1.16 0.67
C ALA A 85 -3.00 -1.85 1.98
N LYS A 86 -2.05 -1.28 2.74
CA LYS A 86 -1.69 -1.76 4.08
C LYS A 86 -2.67 -1.28 5.15
N PHE A 87 -3.41 -0.21 4.90
CA PHE A 87 -4.45 0.27 5.81
C PHE A 87 -5.76 -0.51 5.63
N GLU A 88 -5.93 -1.17 4.48
CA GLU A 88 -7.10 -1.97 4.09
C GLU A 88 -7.30 -3.29 4.87
N HIS A 89 -6.59 -3.53 5.97
CA HIS A 89 -6.70 -4.79 6.72
C HIS A 89 -8.04 -4.98 7.45
N GLU A 90 -8.86 -3.93 7.56
CA GLU A 90 -10.26 -4.05 7.98
C GLU A 90 -11.15 -4.33 6.76
N PHE A 91 -11.73 -5.53 6.74
CA PHE A 91 -12.45 -6.13 5.61
C PHE A 91 -13.55 -5.24 5.01
N GLU A 92 -14.07 -4.28 5.79
CA GLU A 92 -15.11 -3.33 5.37
C GLU A 92 -14.56 -2.11 4.64
N ALA A 93 -13.38 -1.62 5.01
CA ALA A 93 -12.71 -0.49 4.33
C ALA A 93 -12.44 -0.79 2.84
N ARG A 94 -12.14 -2.05 2.50
CA ARG A 94 -11.88 -2.50 1.11
C ARG A 94 -13.04 -2.31 0.14
N ARG A 95 -14.29 -2.34 0.64
CA ARG A 95 -15.47 -2.31 -0.23
C ARG A 95 -16.01 -0.90 -0.48
N VAL A 96 -15.68 0.04 0.39
CA VAL A 96 -16.21 1.40 0.34
C VAL A 96 -15.13 2.47 0.19
N GLY A 97 -13.84 2.10 0.25
CA GLY A 97 -12.74 3.05 0.13
C GLY A 97 -12.72 4.08 1.28
N LEU A 98 -13.25 3.69 2.44
CA LEU A 98 -13.28 4.55 3.62
C LEU A 98 -11.99 4.35 4.42
N PHE A 99 -11.36 5.47 4.74
CA PHE A 99 -10.21 5.51 5.64
C PHE A 99 -10.60 6.29 6.88
N ASP A 100 -10.20 5.80 8.06
CA ASP A 100 -10.39 6.55 9.29
C ASP A 100 -9.43 7.75 9.38
N ALA A 101 -9.66 8.64 10.35
CA ALA A 101 -8.82 9.83 10.54
C ALA A 101 -7.35 9.49 10.88
N LYS A 102 -7.10 8.35 11.52
CA LYS A 102 -5.77 7.89 11.90
C LYS A 102 -4.99 7.41 10.67
N GLN A 103 -5.61 6.62 9.80
CA GLN A 103 -5.07 6.16 8.53
C GLN A 103 -4.76 7.33 7.60
N ARG A 104 -5.64 8.34 7.56
CA ARG A 104 -5.35 9.60 6.86
C ARG A 104 -4.09 10.27 7.41
N GLN A 105 -3.95 10.40 8.73
CA GLN A 105 -2.76 10.99 9.34
C GLN A 105 -1.49 10.18 9.02
N GLU A 106 -1.57 8.85 9.02
CA GLU A 106 -0.45 7.97 8.63
C GLU A 106 -0.08 8.13 7.14
N ALA A 107 -1.08 8.24 6.27
CA ALA A 107 -0.87 8.52 4.85
C ALA A 107 -0.24 9.90 4.62
N GLU A 108 -0.70 10.95 5.31
CA GLU A 108 -0.12 12.30 5.25
C GLU A 108 1.34 12.30 5.71
N ARG A 109 1.66 11.63 6.82
CA ARG A 109 3.05 11.46 7.28
C ARG A 109 3.91 10.70 6.27
N PHE A 110 3.35 9.69 5.59
CA PHE A 110 4.05 8.99 4.52
C PHE A 110 4.33 9.91 3.33
N LEU A 111 3.33 10.69 2.89
CA LEU A 111 3.50 11.66 1.81
C LEU A 111 4.54 12.73 2.15
N GLU A 112 4.54 13.22 3.39
CA GLU A 112 5.54 14.17 3.87
C GLU A 112 6.97 13.59 3.81
N ARG A 113 7.16 12.35 4.30
CA ARG A 113 8.46 11.65 4.16
C ARG A 113 8.85 11.44 2.70
N MET A 114 7.90 11.13 1.82
CA MET A 114 8.18 11.00 0.38
C MET A 114 8.64 12.33 -0.22
N LEU A 115 7.95 13.44 0.07
CA LEU A 115 8.31 14.78 -0.40
C LEU A 115 9.71 15.21 0.06
N ASN A 116 10.08 14.84 1.29
CA ASN A 116 11.39 15.12 1.88
C ASN A 116 12.48 14.11 1.50
N ASN A 117 12.16 13.08 0.70
CA ASN A 117 13.05 11.96 0.36
C ASN A 117 13.60 11.23 1.60
N GLU A 118 12.73 10.93 2.56
CA GLU A 118 13.07 10.25 3.83
C GLU A 118 12.52 8.82 3.92
N GLU A 119 11.70 8.41 2.96
CA GLU A 119 11.17 7.05 2.93
C GLU A 119 12.22 6.06 2.39
N LYS A 120 12.55 5.06 3.21
CA LYS A 120 13.58 4.06 2.87
C LYS A 120 13.21 3.27 1.61
N GLY A 121 14.20 3.02 0.76
CA GLY A 121 14.01 2.24 -0.47
C GLY A 121 13.44 3.04 -1.65
N TYR A 122 13.08 4.31 -1.43
CA TYR A 122 12.45 5.16 -2.43
C TYR A 122 13.19 6.49 -2.60
N PHE A 123 13.09 7.07 -3.79
CA PHE A 123 13.48 8.46 -4.04
C PHE A 123 12.42 9.12 -4.93
N PHE A 124 11.79 10.17 -4.47
CA PHE A 124 10.65 10.83 -5.09
C PHE A 124 11.08 11.97 -6.03
N PHE A 125 10.44 12.04 -7.19
CA PHE A 125 10.53 13.14 -8.14
C PHE A 125 9.14 13.72 -8.39
N ARG A 126 8.96 15.00 -8.07
CA ARG A 126 7.68 15.69 -8.25
C ARG A 126 7.39 15.90 -9.73
N LYS A 127 6.13 15.77 -10.13
CA LYS A 127 5.63 16.23 -11.43
C LYS A 127 6.08 17.67 -11.71
N ASP A 128 6.43 17.96 -12.96
CA ASP A 128 6.83 19.30 -13.42
C ASP A 128 8.11 19.84 -12.76
N SER A 129 8.88 19.00 -12.04
CA SER A 129 10.22 19.36 -11.54
C SER A 129 11.31 19.30 -12.62
N HIS A 130 10.98 18.78 -13.79
CA HIS A 130 11.79 18.79 -15.00
C HIS A 130 10.89 18.58 -16.23
N PRO A 131 11.17 19.15 -17.42
CA PRO A 131 10.33 19.00 -18.60
C PRO A 131 10.04 17.56 -19.03
N SER A 132 10.91 16.59 -18.71
CA SER A 132 10.70 15.17 -19.00
C SER A 132 9.79 14.44 -18.00
N ILE A 133 9.48 15.04 -16.85
CA ILE A 133 8.73 14.43 -15.75
C ILE A 133 7.28 14.92 -15.81
N LYS A 134 6.42 14.15 -16.50
CA LYS A 134 5.02 14.51 -16.75
C LYS A 134 4.04 14.09 -15.66
N GLU A 135 4.49 13.26 -14.73
CA GLU A 135 3.74 12.77 -13.57
C GLU A 135 4.68 12.65 -12.37
N ASP A 136 4.12 12.40 -11.19
CA ASP A 136 4.94 12.11 -10.02
C ASP A 136 5.62 10.75 -10.18
N LEU A 137 6.94 10.75 -10.02
CA LEU A 137 7.76 9.56 -10.21
C LEU A 137 8.44 9.17 -8.90
N CYS A 138 8.83 7.90 -8.82
CA CYS A 138 9.57 7.35 -7.71
C CYS A 138 10.60 6.33 -8.19
N ALA A 139 11.87 6.52 -7.81
CA ALA A 139 12.90 5.51 -7.94
C ALA A 139 12.70 4.42 -6.88
N PHE A 140 12.70 3.16 -7.32
CA PHE A 140 12.67 1.99 -6.46
C PHE A 140 14.11 1.51 -6.29
N LEU A 141 14.78 1.94 -5.21
CA LEU A 141 16.22 1.74 -5.03
C LEU A 141 16.62 0.27 -4.83
N SER A 142 15.67 -0.57 -4.42
CA SER A 142 15.82 -2.03 -4.38
C SER A 142 15.67 -2.70 -5.75
N LEU A 143 15.08 -2.01 -6.73
CA LEU A 143 14.95 -2.47 -8.12
C LEU A 143 16.08 -1.85 -8.94
N SER A 144 17.31 -2.24 -8.61
CA SER A 144 18.51 -1.76 -9.27
C SER A 144 19.06 -2.77 -10.28
N VAL A 145 19.72 -2.25 -11.31
CA VAL A 145 20.35 -3.01 -12.40
C VAL A 145 21.81 -2.57 -12.50
N ALA A 146 22.72 -3.53 -12.46
CA ALA A 146 24.16 -3.29 -12.63
C ALA A 146 24.53 -3.48 -14.11
N LEU A 147 25.00 -2.41 -14.74
CA LEU A 147 25.43 -2.40 -16.14
C LEU A 147 26.95 -2.33 -16.24
N ARG A 148 27.53 -2.83 -17.32
CA ARG A 148 28.98 -2.82 -17.51
C ARG A 148 29.47 -1.43 -17.97
N PRO A 149 30.77 -1.13 -17.87
CA PRO A 149 31.30 0.19 -18.25
C PRO A 149 31.27 0.49 -19.76
N ASP A 150 31.17 -0.55 -20.59
CA ASP A 150 30.93 -0.46 -22.05
C ASP A 150 29.58 0.19 -22.38
N HIS A 151 28.60 0.10 -21.48
CA HIS A 151 27.27 0.70 -21.63
C HIS A 151 27.20 2.20 -21.29
N TYR A 152 28.31 2.81 -20.86
CA TYR A 152 28.34 4.19 -20.36
C TYR A 152 27.81 5.22 -21.35
N ASP A 153 28.18 5.13 -22.63
CA ASP A 153 27.77 6.13 -23.63
C ASP A 153 26.28 6.05 -23.95
N ALA A 154 25.69 4.85 -23.91
CA ALA A 154 24.25 4.67 -24.03
C ALA A 154 23.51 5.32 -22.86
N LEU A 155 24.01 5.13 -21.63
CA LEU A 155 23.46 5.78 -20.43
C LEU A 155 23.59 7.31 -20.50
N LEU A 156 24.75 7.81 -20.92
CA LEU A 156 24.97 9.25 -21.09
C LEU A 156 24.04 9.85 -22.14
N SER A 157 23.78 9.15 -23.25
CA SER A 157 22.83 9.59 -24.28
C SER A 157 21.37 9.62 -23.79
N ALA A 158 21.06 8.84 -22.75
CA ALA A 158 19.75 8.77 -22.13
C ALA A 158 19.56 9.81 -21.01
N LYS A 159 20.62 10.51 -20.61
CA LYS A 159 20.57 11.51 -19.54
C LYS A 159 19.69 12.69 -19.94
N VAL A 160 18.67 12.99 -19.13
CA VAL A 160 17.75 14.12 -19.34
C VAL A 160 17.82 15.16 -18.23
N ALA A 161 18.17 14.76 -17.00
CA ALA A 161 18.29 15.67 -15.87
C ALA A 161 19.39 15.19 -14.91
N GLN A 162 19.77 16.06 -13.97
CA GLN A 162 20.80 15.77 -12.97
C GLN A 162 20.39 16.37 -11.63
N LEU A 163 20.44 15.56 -10.57
CA LEU A 163 20.18 16.05 -9.22
C LEU A 163 21.15 17.17 -8.82
N ASP A 164 20.66 18.12 -8.04
CA ASP A 164 21.54 19.05 -7.33
C ASP A 164 22.43 18.26 -6.34
N GLY A 165 23.63 18.79 -6.05
CA GLY A 165 24.63 18.11 -5.23
C GLY A 165 24.11 17.68 -3.86
N VAL A 166 23.22 18.45 -3.23
CA VAL A 166 22.63 18.10 -1.93
C VAL A 166 21.69 16.89 -2.06
N PHE A 167 20.88 16.84 -3.12
CA PHE A 167 19.95 15.73 -3.35
C PHE A 167 20.67 14.47 -3.85
N ALA A 168 21.73 14.62 -4.64
CA ALA A 168 22.60 13.50 -5.01
C ALA A 168 23.25 12.88 -3.77
N ALA A 169 23.75 13.69 -2.83
CA ALA A 169 24.28 13.21 -1.56
C ALA A 169 23.20 12.51 -0.71
N LYS A 170 21.97 13.04 -0.67
CA LYS A 170 20.84 12.40 0.02
C LYS A 170 20.47 11.05 -0.60
N LEU A 171 20.44 10.95 -1.93
CA LEU A 171 20.29 9.67 -2.64
C LEU A 171 21.37 8.67 -2.23
N GLY A 172 22.63 9.09 -2.24
CA GLY A 172 23.77 8.27 -1.80
C GLY A 172 23.62 7.77 -0.36
N SER A 173 23.11 8.61 0.56
CA SER A 173 22.83 8.23 1.96
C SER A 173 21.75 7.14 2.06
N ILE A 174 20.62 7.30 1.36
CA ILE A 174 19.53 6.32 1.39
C ILE A 174 20.00 4.98 0.81
N VAL A 175 20.79 5.02 -0.27
CA VAL A 175 21.39 3.82 -0.89
C VAL A 175 22.38 3.14 0.07
N ALA A 176 23.22 3.92 0.76
CA ALA A 176 24.10 3.39 1.79
C ALA A 176 23.30 2.73 2.92
N GLU A 177 22.19 3.30 3.37
CA GLU A 177 21.34 2.66 4.38
C GLU A 177 20.79 1.29 3.92
N LEU A 178 20.44 1.15 2.64
CA LEU A 178 19.91 -0.10 2.08
C LEU A 178 20.96 -1.22 2.00
N TYR A 179 22.18 -0.89 1.57
CA TYR A 179 23.21 -1.88 1.22
C TYR A 179 24.40 -1.92 2.18
N SER A 180 24.63 -0.87 2.95
CA SER A 180 25.73 -0.77 3.91
C SER A 180 25.36 -1.37 5.26
N ARG A 181 24.63 -2.48 5.25
CA ARG A 181 24.50 -3.31 6.45
C ARG A 181 25.89 -3.82 6.79
N ILE A 182 26.38 -3.45 7.96
CA ILE A 182 27.56 -4.08 8.54
C ILE A 182 27.20 -5.55 8.66
N ALA A 183 27.92 -6.42 7.95
CA ALA A 183 27.79 -7.86 8.11
C ALA A 183 28.24 -8.19 9.54
N THR A 184 27.29 -8.25 10.46
CA THR A 184 27.55 -8.85 11.78
C THR A 184 27.49 -10.37 11.58
N PRO A 185 28.47 -11.13 12.10
CA PRO A 185 28.41 -12.58 12.02
C PRO A 185 27.09 -13.05 12.63
N ASP A 186 26.40 -13.95 11.93
CA ASP A 186 25.12 -14.48 12.39
C ASP A 186 25.35 -15.36 13.64
N ILE A 187 24.32 -15.55 14.47
CA ILE A 187 24.39 -16.49 15.59
C ILE A 187 24.71 -17.91 15.10
N ASN A 188 24.34 -18.23 13.86
CA ASN A 188 24.66 -19.49 13.19
C ASN A 188 26.15 -19.64 12.87
N GLU A 189 26.85 -18.52 12.68
CA GLU A 189 28.29 -18.49 12.40
C GLU A 189 29.13 -18.44 13.68
N THR A 190 28.53 -17.99 14.79
CA THR A 190 29.24 -17.70 16.04
C THR A 190 29.03 -18.75 17.12
N LEU A 191 27.86 -19.40 17.17
CA LEU A 191 27.51 -20.35 18.23
C LEU A 191 27.69 -21.79 17.76
N ALA A 192 28.19 -22.67 18.66
CA ALA A 192 28.33 -24.10 18.38
C ALA A 192 26.97 -24.84 18.28
N ALA A 193 25.93 -24.31 18.93
CA ALA A 193 24.58 -24.89 18.96
C ALA A 193 23.49 -23.80 18.77
N PRO A 194 23.42 -23.17 17.58
CA PRO A 194 22.55 -22.02 17.34
C PRO A 194 21.06 -22.35 17.49
N GLU A 195 20.65 -23.58 17.15
CA GLU A 195 19.26 -24.03 17.27
C GLU A 195 18.80 -24.15 18.72
N GLN A 196 19.67 -24.61 19.62
CA GLN A 196 19.36 -24.68 21.06
C GLN A 196 19.20 -23.27 21.64
N TYR A 197 20.08 -22.35 21.26
CA TYR A 197 20.01 -20.95 21.67
C TYR A 197 18.72 -20.27 21.18
N LYS A 198 18.34 -20.47 19.91
CA LYS A 198 17.07 -19.96 19.36
C LYS A 198 15.88 -20.52 20.13
N ALA A 199 15.84 -21.83 20.36
CA ALA A 199 14.75 -22.49 21.07
C ALA A 199 14.60 -21.96 22.50
N SER A 200 15.70 -21.82 23.25
CA SER A 200 15.65 -21.26 24.61
C SER A 200 15.20 -19.80 24.61
N PHE A 201 15.67 -18.99 23.65
CA PHE A 201 15.27 -17.59 23.52
C PHE A 201 13.78 -17.46 23.17
N TYR A 202 13.27 -18.28 22.25
CA TYR A 202 11.86 -18.30 21.90
C TYR A 202 10.99 -18.74 23.07
N GLU A 203 11.36 -19.79 23.78
CA GLU A 203 10.63 -20.26 24.97
C GLU A 203 10.61 -19.17 26.05
N GLU A 204 11.75 -18.52 26.33
CA GLU A 204 11.86 -17.45 27.30
C GLU A 204 10.95 -16.25 26.95
N LYS A 205 10.93 -15.83 25.68
CA LYS A 205 10.20 -14.62 25.25
C LYS A 205 8.74 -14.87 24.90
N LEU A 206 8.40 -16.03 24.35
CA LEU A 206 7.07 -16.36 23.84
C LEU A 206 6.27 -17.26 24.80
N GLY A 207 6.96 -18.07 25.62
CA GLY A 207 6.32 -19.06 26.50
C GLY A 207 5.52 -18.47 27.66
N SER A 208 5.74 -17.19 28.00
CA SER A 208 4.99 -16.49 29.05
C SER A 208 3.88 -15.56 28.53
N ALA A 209 3.86 -15.24 27.23
CA ALA A 209 3.06 -14.13 26.70
C ALA A 209 1.82 -14.53 25.89
N ASP A 210 1.77 -15.68 25.20
CA ASP A 210 0.65 -15.98 24.30
C ASP A 210 0.33 -17.48 24.19
N ARG A 211 -0.95 -17.84 24.34
CA ARG A 211 -1.44 -19.19 23.96
C ARG A 211 -1.55 -19.24 22.44
N TRP A 212 -0.47 -19.63 21.77
CA TRP A 212 -0.44 -19.80 20.32
C TRP A 212 -1.39 -20.92 19.88
N VAL A 213 -2.52 -20.55 19.29
CA VAL A 213 -3.48 -21.51 18.75
C VAL A 213 -3.06 -21.90 17.34
N SER A 214 -2.90 -23.20 17.07
CA SER A 214 -2.63 -23.69 15.70
C SER A 214 -3.64 -23.15 14.68
N THR A 215 -3.26 -23.01 13.42
CA THR A 215 -4.13 -22.51 12.34
C THR A 215 -5.47 -23.25 12.26
N THR A 216 -5.46 -24.57 12.47
CA THR A 216 -6.68 -25.39 12.49
C THR A 216 -7.57 -25.07 13.68
N ARG A 217 -6.99 -24.93 14.88
CA ARG A 217 -7.74 -24.54 16.08
C ARG A 217 -8.26 -23.10 15.99
N TRP A 218 -7.50 -22.19 15.37
CA TRP A 218 -7.96 -20.83 15.08
C TRP A 218 -9.13 -20.82 14.09
N ALA A 219 -9.04 -21.59 13.01
CA ALA A 219 -10.14 -21.73 12.05
C ALA A 219 -11.40 -22.32 12.70
N HIS A 220 -11.23 -23.34 13.56
CA HIS A 220 -12.31 -23.91 14.34
C HIS A 220 -12.91 -22.90 15.33
N ALA A 221 -12.09 -22.22 16.12
CA ALA A 221 -12.53 -21.17 17.05
C ALA A 221 -13.30 -20.06 16.32
N ARG A 222 -12.81 -19.63 15.16
CA ARG A 222 -13.49 -18.66 14.29
C ARG A 222 -14.82 -19.20 13.75
N GLY A 223 -14.90 -20.49 13.43
CA GLY A 223 -16.13 -21.15 13.00
C GLY A 223 -17.18 -21.22 14.11
N VAL A 224 -16.76 -21.62 15.31
CA VAL A 224 -17.60 -21.66 16.52
C VAL A 224 -18.10 -20.26 16.87
N LEU A 225 -17.20 -19.26 16.91
CA LEU A 225 -17.58 -17.87 17.16
C LEU A 225 -18.60 -17.37 16.12
N LYS A 226 -18.41 -17.68 14.83
CA LYS A 226 -19.39 -17.31 13.79
C LYS A 226 -20.75 -17.99 13.96
N GLN A 227 -20.78 -19.25 14.40
CA GLN A 227 -22.02 -19.99 14.61
C GLN A 227 -22.76 -19.52 15.87
N ASP A 228 -22.05 -19.37 16.99
CA ASP A 228 -22.60 -18.86 18.25
C ASP A 228 -23.17 -17.45 18.05
N PHE A 229 -22.44 -16.60 17.33
CA PHE A 229 -22.89 -15.27 16.98
C PHE A 229 -24.14 -15.27 16.09
N ARG A 230 -24.25 -16.18 15.12
CA ARG A 230 -25.48 -16.33 14.30
C ARG A 230 -26.66 -16.84 15.11
N GLY A 231 -26.44 -17.80 16.02
CA GLY A 231 -27.48 -18.33 16.89
C GLY A 231 -28.06 -17.25 17.80
N ARG A 232 -27.17 -16.50 18.49
CA ARG A 232 -27.59 -15.40 19.37
C ARG A 232 -28.27 -14.25 18.63
N LEU A 233 -27.91 -13.98 17.37
CA LEU A 233 -28.59 -12.98 16.53
C LEU A 233 -29.99 -13.40 16.08
N GLN A 234 -30.31 -14.70 16.05
CA GLN A 234 -31.64 -15.19 15.69
C GLN A 234 -32.61 -15.14 16.87
N ASP A 235 -32.11 -15.21 18.10
CA ASP A 235 -32.92 -15.27 19.32
C ASP A 235 -33.10 -13.93 20.03
N VAL A 236 -32.27 -12.92 19.72
CA VAL A 236 -32.32 -11.61 20.38
C VAL A 236 -33.10 -10.61 19.53
N GLY A 237 -34.30 -10.25 19.97
CA GLY A 237 -35.06 -9.12 19.41
C GLY A 237 -34.32 -7.79 19.60
N PRO A 238 -34.57 -6.77 18.76
CA PRO A 238 -33.79 -5.52 18.72
C PRO A 238 -33.69 -4.76 20.06
N ASP A 239 -34.59 -5.02 21.00
CA ASP A 239 -34.62 -4.35 22.31
C ASP A 239 -33.83 -5.07 23.43
N GLU A 240 -33.46 -6.35 23.27
CA GLU A 240 -32.78 -7.13 24.33
C GLU A 240 -31.24 -7.17 24.20
N ALA A 241 -30.69 -6.76 23.05
CA ALA A 241 -29.25 -6.84 22.77
C ALA A 241 -28.36 -5.93 23.65
N ALA A 242 -28.95 -5.02 24.42
CA ALA A 242 -28.21 -4.08 25.26
C ALA A 242 -27.87 -4.61 26.68
N ALA A 243 -28.47 -5.73 27.12
CA ALA A 243 -28.48 -6.08 28.55
C ALA A 243 -27.63 -7.30 28.97
N THR A 244 -26.97 -8.02 28.06
CA THR A 244 -26.40 -9.35 28.39
C THR A 244 -24.88 -9.42 28.21
N THR A 245 -24.10 -9.05 29.23
CA THR A 245 -22.70 -9.49 29.39
C THR A 245 -22.30 -9.56 30.86
N SER A 246 -22.45 -10.73 31.48
CA SER A 246 -21.67 -11.09 32.67
C SER A 246 -21.46 -12.60 32.76
N GLY A 247 -20.20 -13.02 32.78
CA GLY A 247 -19.75 -14.30 33.34
C GLY A 247 -19.47 -15.42 32.34
N THR A 248 -18.19 -15.63 32.02
CA THR A 248 -17.59 -16.99 32.00
C THR A 248 -16.08 -16.88 32.16
N GLN A 249 -15.53 -17.67 33.08
CA GLN A 249 -14.12 -17.67 33.48
C GLN A 249 -13.47 -18.96 32.96
N ASP A 250 -12.82 -18.85 31.80
CA ASP A 250 -11.68 -19.61 31.29
C ASP A 250 -11.27 -18.92 29.97
N ASP A 251 -10.14 -19.22 29.32
CA ASP A 251 -9.64 -18.50 28.11
C ASP A 251 -10.69 -18.09 27.04
N MET A 252 -11.78 -18.84 26.92
CA MET A 252 -12.91 -18.54 26.05
C MET A 252 -13.69 -17.28 26.45
N GLY A 253 -13.66 -16.89 27.72
CA GLY A 253 -14.27 -15.67 28.25
C GLY A 253 -13.63 -14.41 27.71
N PHE A 254 -12.30 -14.36 27.60
CA PHE A 254 -11.60 -13.22 26.98
C PHE A 254 -11.95 -13.07 25.49
N LEU A 255 -12.00 -14.19 24.76
CA LEU A 255 -12.42 -14.20 23.36
C LEU A 255 -13.90 -13.87 23.20
N ALA A 256 -14.75 -14.29 24.14
CA ALA A 256 -16.18 -13.98 24.15
C ALA A 256 -16.44 -12.50 24.48
N ASP A 257 -15.72 -11.91 25.44
CA ASP A 257 -15.83 -10.49 25.79
C ASP A 257 -15.35 -9.61 24.63
N ARG A 258 -14.24 -9.97 23.99
CA ARG A 258 -13.71 -9.26 22.81
C ARG A 258 -14.62 -9.44 21.59
N ALA A 259 -15.21 -10.63 21.42
CA ALA A 259 -16.18 -10.90 20.37
C ALA A 259 -17.51 -10.17 20.63
N ALA A 260 -17.93 -10.02 21.88
CA ALA A 260 -19.13 -9.27 22.27
C ALA A 260 -18.94 -7.76 22.09
N GLU A 261 -17.75 -7.23 22.39
CA GLU A 261 -17.37 -5.84 22.12
C GLU A 261 -17.41 -5.53 20.62
N LEU A 262 -16.83 -6.42 19.80
CA LEU A 262 -16.94 -6.33 18.34
C LEU A 262 -18.38 -6.57 17.86
N ALA A 263 -19.13 -7.46 18.51
CA ALA A 263 -20.53 -7.75 18.19
C ALA A 263 -21.38 -6.50 18.30
N LYS A 264 -21.19 -5.75 19.38
CA LYS A 264 -21.91 -4.53 19.68
C LYS A 264 -21.69 -3.51 18.56
N ASN A 265 -20.43 -3.33 18.15
CA ASN A 265 -20.07 -2.39 17.08
C ASN A 265 -20.69 -2.80 15.74
N TYR A 266 -20.64 -4.08 15.38
CA TYR A 266 -21.27 -4.62 14.16
C TYR A 266 -22.80 -4.56 14.19
N LEU A 267 -23.42 -4.81 15.35
CA LEU A 267 -24.86 -4.79 15.52
C LEU A 267 -25.41 -3.36 15.40
N TYR A 268 -24.71 -2.37 15.94
CA TYR A 268 -25.06 -0.95 15.78
C TYR A 268 -25.00 -0.50 14.32
N GLU A 269 -24.00 -0.93 13.56
CA GLU A 269 -23.92 -0.61 12.12
C GLU A 269 -25.02 -1.30 11.30
N ALA A 270 -25.29 -2.59 11.56
CA ALA A 270 -26.35 -3.33 10.87
C ALA A 270 -27.75 -2.81 11.22
N LEU A 271 -28.00 -2.41 12.48
CA LEU A 271 -29.23 -1.75 12.91
C LEU A 271 -29.39 -0.38 12.25
N ALA A 272 -28.33 0.43 12.17
CA ALA A 272 -28.37 1.72 11.49
C ALA A 272 -28.73 1.56 10.00
N GLN A 273 -28.14 0.58 9.31
CA GLN A 273 -28.45 0.29 7.91
C GLN A 273 -29.88 -0.23 7.73
N LYS A 274 -30.36 -1.10 8.62
CA LYS A 274 -31.72 -1.65 8.58
C LYS A 274 -32.78 -0.58 8.85
N VAL A 275 -32.57 0.29 9.85
CA VAL A 275 -33.49 1.40 10.18
C VAL A 275 -33.59 2.39 9.01
N VAL A 276 -32.47 2.69 8.34
CA VAL A 276 -32.46 3.53 7.14
C VAL A 276 -33.24 2.85 6.00
N LEU A 277 -33.03 1.57 5.76
CA LEU A 277 -33.75 0.79 4.73
C LEU A 277 -35.25 0.68 5.00
N GLU A 278 -35.65 0.38 6.24
CA GLU A 278 -37.06 0.23 6.63
C GLU A 278 -37.81 1.56 6.52
N ARG A 279 -37.18 2.66 6.94
CA ARG A 279 -37.74 4.01 6.80
C ARG A 279 -37.90 4.42 5.34
N ILE A 280 -36.89 4.14 4.51
CA ILE A 280 -36.96 4.35 3.05
C ILE A 280 -38.12 3.53 2.45
N THR A 281 -38.27 2.25 2.81
CA THR A 281 -39.34 1.41 2.25
C THR A 281 -40.74 1.79 2.72
N GLY A 282 -40.90 2.21 3.99
CA GLY A 282 -42.18 2.62 4.54
C GLY A 282 -42.69 3.95 3.96
N GLU A 283 -41.80 4.93 3.82
CA GLU A 283 -42.14 6.25 3.25
C GLU A 283 -42.43 6.18 1.75
N VAL A 284 -41.77 5.26 1.03
CA VAL A 284 -42.05 4.96 -0.38
C VAL A 284 -43.47 4.37 -0.55
N GLN A 285 -43.84 3.38 0.25
CA GLN A 285 -45.16 2.72 0.14
C GLN A 285 -46.32 3.68 0.45
N ALA A 286 -46.12 4.66 1.34
CA ALA A 286 -47.13 5.64 1.70
C ALA A 286 -47.36 6.75 0.64
N SER A 287 -46.42 6.93 -0.29
CA SER A 287 -46.39 8.13 -1.12
C SER A 287 -46.95 8.00 -2.53
N GLY A 288 -47.06 6.79 -3.07
CA GLY A 288 -47.46 6.56 -4.46
C GLY A 288 -46.54 7.20 -5.51
N GLU A 289 -45.39 7.76 -5.12
CA GLU A 289 -44.43 8.36 -6.03
C GLU A 289 -43.53 7.31 -6.69
N ASP A 290 -43.01 7.67 -7.87
CA ASP A 290 -42.09 6.83 -8.62
C ASP A 290 -40.82 6.53 -7.77
N LEU A 291 -40.66 5.24 -7.45
CA LEU A 291 -39.65 4.69 -6.55
C LEU A 291 -38.23 5.24 -6.77
N PRO A 292 -37.73 5.39 -8.00
CA PRO A 292 -36.37 5.88 -8.26
C PRO A 292 -36.19 7.37 -7.92
N VAL A 293 -37.23 8.20 -8.08
CA VAL A 293 -37.18 9.65 -7.83
C VAL A 293 -37.12 9.91 -6.33
N ARG A 294 -37.99 9.24 -5.56
CA ARG A 294 -38.06 9.41 -4.11
C ARG A 294 -36.86 8.80 -3.38
N LEU A 295 -36.34 7.66 -3.86
CA LEU A 295 -35.05 7.13 -3.40
C LEU A 295 -33.91 8.12 -3.61
N GLY A 296 -33.91 8.85 -4.73
CA GLY A 296 -32.92 9.89 -5.00
C GLY A 296 -33.00 11.09 -4.05
N ALA A 297 -34.20 11.49 -3.64
CA ALA A 297 -34.43 12.60 -2.71
C ALA A 297 -34.09 12.22 -1.25
N LEU A 298 -34.61 11.09 -0.77
CA LEU A 298 -34.32 10.55 0.57
C LEU A 298 -32.83 10.30 0.79
N PHE A 299 -32.11 9.89 -0.26
CA PHE A 299 -30.67 9.66 -0.19
C PHE A 299 -29.86 10.96 -0.05
N ASN A 300 -30.25 12.03 -0.76
CA ASN A 300 -29.65 13.35 -0.60
C ASN A 300 -29.92 13.96 0.78
N GLU A 301 -31.02 13.56 1.43
CA GLU A 301 -31.44 14.06 2.74
C GLU A 301 -30.84 13.27 3.91
N LEU A 302 -30.76 11.94 3.79
CA LEU A 302 -30.35 11.04 4.89
C LEU A 302 -28.89 10.59 4.83
N ALA A 303 -28.22 10.66 3.67
CA ALA A 303 -26.89 10.08 3.52
C ALA A 303 -26.00 10.83 2.51
N PRO A 304 -25.61 12.08 2.78
CA PRO A 304 -24.54 12.72 2.03
C PRO A 304 -23.20 12.05 2.40
N GLY A 305 -22.91 10.87 1.82
CA GLY A 305 -21.63 10.18 2.00
C GLY A 305 -21.59 8.65 1.87
N LEU A 306 -22.71 7.94 1.68
CA LEU A 306 -22.72 6.47 1.66
C LEU A 306 -23.04 5.91 0.27
N LEU A 307 -22.04 5.28 -0.37
CA LEU A 307 -22.10 4.54 -1.65
C LEU A 307 -22.34 5.41 -2.91
N GLY A 308 -21.50 5.23 -3.93
CA GLY A 308 -21.68 5.89 -5.22
C GLY A 308 -22.92 5.36 -5.96
N ARG A 309 -23.63 6.23 -6.70
CA ARG A 309 -24.85 5.90 -7.47
C ARG A 309 -24.74 4.61 -8.29
N GLU A 310 -23.59 4.31 -8.86
CA GLU A 310 -23.38 3.11 -9.70
C GLU A 310 -23.16 1.81 -8.93
N GLU A 311 -22.57 1.85 -7.73
CA GLU A 311 -22.44 0.65 -6.89
C GLU A 311 -23.78 0.22 -6.31
N LEU A 312 -24.59 1.21 -5.91
CA LEU A 312 -25.95 0.96 -5.46
C LEU A 312 -26.85 0.46 -6.59
N LYS A 313 -26.72 1.02 -7.80
CA LYS A 313 -27.40 0.50 -8.99
C LYS A 313 -27.02 -0.95 -9.27
N ASN A 314 -25.74 -1.31 -9.12
CA ASN A 314 -25.28 -2.69 -9.26
C ASN A 314 -25.80 -3.62 -8.14
N ILE A 315 -25.91 -3.15 -6.90
CA ILE A 315 -26.47 -3.93 -5.79
C ILE A 315 -27.99 -4.13 -5.98
N LEU A 316 -28.73 -3.06 -6.30
CA LEU A 316 -30.16 -3.08 -6.59
C LEU A 316 -30.48 -3.97 -7.80
N MET A 317 -29.65 -3.91 -8.85
CA MET A 317 -29.79 -4.73 -10.07
C MET A 317 -29.38 -6.19 -9.86
N ASN A 318 -28.62 -6.50 -8.81
CA ASN A 318 -28.18 -7.87 -8.51
C ASN A 318 -29.02 -8.57 -7.42
N ASP A 319 -29.79 -7.84 -6.62
CA ASP A 319 -30.69 -8.44 -5.64
C ASP A 319 -31.99 -8.96 -6.30
N ALA A 320 -32.27 -10.25 -6.12
CA ALA A 320 -33.41 -10.94 -6.75
C ALA A 320 -34.79 -10.57 -6.15
N ARG A 321 -34.84 -10.03 -4.93
CA ARG A 321 -36.08 -9.51 -4.32
C ARG A 321 -36.42 -8.14 -4.87
N LEU A 322 -35.44 -7.25 -4.95
CA LEU A 322 -35.61 -5.91 -5.50
C LEU A 322 -35.91 -5.93 -7.00
N ARG A 323 -35.28 -6.85 -7.75
CA ARG A 323 -35.66 -7.14 -9.15
C ARG A 323 -37.10 -7.63 -9.29
N ARG A 324 -37.64 -8.34 -8.30
CA ARG A 324 -39.03 -8.81 -8.30
C ARG A 324 -40.02 -7.67 -8.00
N ILE A 325 -39.66 -6.77 -7.10
CA ILE A 325 -40.42 -5.56 -6.78
C ILE A 325 -40.43 -4.61 -7.99
N ALA A 326 -39.27 -4.38 -8.63
CA ALA A 326 -39.14 -3.55 -9.82
C ALA A 326 -39.84 -4.13 -11.07
N LYS A 327 -39.98 -5.46 -11.16
CA LYS A 327 -40.70 -6.14 -12.26
C LYS A 327 -42.18 -6.40 -11.95
N GLY A 328 -42.66 -6.03 -10.76
CA GLY A 328 -43.92 -6.52 -10.22
C GLY A 328 -44.78 -5.47 -9.52
N MET A 329 -44.70 -4.22 -9.95
CA MET A 329 -45.82 -3.29 -9.76
C MET A 329 -46.73 -3.37 -11.00
N PRO A 330 -48.06 -3.46 -10.83
CA PRO A 330 -49.01 -3.38 -11.93
C PRO A 330 -48.88 -2.08 -12.72
#